data_AF-A0A2K8VBJ7-F1
#
_entry.id   AF-A0A2K8VBJ7-F1
#
_cell.length_a   1.000
_cell.length_b   1.000
_cell.length_c   1.000
_cell.angle_alpha   90.00
_cell.angle_beta   90.00
_cell.angle_gamma   90.00
#
_symmetry.space_group_name_H-M   'P 1'
#
loop_
_entity.id
_entity.type
_entity.pdbx_description
1 polymer ?
#
loop_
_entity_poly.entity_id
_entity_poly.type
_entity_poly.pdbx_seq_one_letter_code
_entity_poly.pdbx_strand_id
1 'polypeptide(L)'
;MKIKFLTLFFFGASFFSGLNEDNDVTLGSWEIKNGIFIETNDEETNIARYNWNIFYNMFPKRITQRYIKKLVLMTDGEDEKTGALGALNENNNEWQLVLDPIDVDFTSQDNTRVSQSIYTLVHEFGHLLTLNHTQIKPAKRISQESGDPYVTIEGVATKESYINKFVEEFWGGGLLTEWDNIQKNFCMTEQKSCLEKLYGLYKDNYTDFLTDYAAESPEEDIAESWTAFVLGEKYENPQTIAEKKVNFFYQFEELVYYRKVIKKNIRKYQ
;
A
#
# COMPACT_ATOMS: atom_id res chain seq x y z
N MET A 1 17.33 -11.71 13.68
CA MET A 1 17.90 -10.37 13.48
C MET A 1 16.76 -9.40 13.67
N LYS A 2 16.70 -8.68 14.80
CA LYS A 2 15.61 -7.73 15.09
C LYS A 2 15.89 -6.48 14.27
N ILE A 3 15.30 -6.40 13.08
CA ILE A 3 15.35 -5.18 12.27
C ILE A 3 14.33 -4.23 12.90
N LYS A 4 14.82 -3.19 13.57
CA LYS A 4 13.97 -2.08 14.03
C LYS A 4 13.75 -1.18 12.83
N PHE A 5 12.65 -1.37 12.11
CA PHE A 5 12.11 -0.31 11.26
C PHE A 5 11.33 0.62 12.18
N LEU A 6 11.90 1.79 12.47
CA LEU A 6 11.13 2.94 12.91
C LEU A 6 11.24 3.93 11.75
N THR A 7 10.44 3.69 10.72
CA THR A 7 10.26 4.61 9.61
C THR A 7 8.76 4.83 9.58
N LEU A 8 8.30 5.96 10.11
CA LEU A 8 6.90 6.37 9.96
C LEU A 8 6.69 6.57 8.45
N PHE A 9 5.98 5.64 7.81
CA PHE A 9 5.46 5.88 6.48
C PHE A 9 4.21 6.74 6.65
N PHE A 10 4.22 7.95 6.09
CA PHE A 10 3.04 8.81 6.07
C PHE A 10 2.27 8.54 4.78
N PHE A 11 1.39 7.55 4.79
CA PHE A 11 0.29 7.49 3.82
C PHE A 11 -1.00 7.16 4.54
N GLY A 12 -1.75 8.21 4.85
CA GLY A 12 -3.18 8.09 5.14
C GLY A 12 -3.93 8.09 3.82
N ALA A 13 -4.71 7.04 3.54
CA ALA A 13 -5.54 6.90 2.34
C ALA A 13 -6.59 8.02 2.14
N SER A 14 -6.72 8.97 3.05
CA SER A 14 -7.65 10.10 2.90
C SER A 14 -6.89 11.37 2.58
N PHE A 15 -6.66 11.76 1.31
CA PHE A 15 -6.53 13.17 0.87
C PHE A 15 -6.40 13.30 -0.65
N PHE A 16 -7.47 13.01 -1.41
CA PHE A 16 -7.61 13.56 -2.78
C PHE A 16 -8.34 14.91 -2.81
N SER A 17 -8.67 15.48 -1.65
CA SER A 17 -9.19 16.83 -1.55
C SER A 17 -8.65 17.54 -0.30
N GLY A 18 -7.56 18.30 -0.49
CA GLY A 18 -7.07 19.27 0.50
C GLY A 18 -5.69 18.99 1.07
N LEU A 19 -4.65 18.92 0.22
CA LEU A 19 -3.28 19.07 0.68
C LEU A 19 -2.90 20.57 0.60
N ASN A 20 -2.88 21.23 1.75
CA ASN A 20 -2.10 22.44 1.98
C ASN A 20 -1.08 22.08 3.07
N GLU A 21 -0.02 21.37 2.68
CA GLU A 21 1.28 21.37 3.37
C GLU A 21 2.28 21.97 2.37
N ASP A 22 2.95 23.04 2.78
CA ASP A 22 3.59 24.06 1.92
C ASP A 22 4.81 23.59 1.08
N ASN A 23 5.13 22.29 0.98
CA ASN A 23 6.36 21.81 0.33
C ASN A 23 6.18 20.70 -0.73
N ASP A 24 4.99 20.14 -0.94
CA ASP A 24 4.80 19.09 -1.95
C ASP A 24 4.90 19.66 -3.38
N VAL A 25 5.89 19.20 -4.16
CA VAL A 25 6.07 19.62 -5.55
C VAL A 25 5.71 18.48 -6.49
N THR A 26 4.70 18.68 -7.34
CA THR A 26 4.46 17.76 -8.47
C THR A 26 5.48 18.04 -9.57
N LEU A 27 6.32 17.04 -9.86
CA LEU A 27 7.37 17.09 -10.88
C LEU A 27 6.82 16.85 -12.29
N GLY A 28 5.76 16.05 -12.41
CA GLY A 28 5.08 15.82 -13.68
C GLY A 28 4.10 14.66 -13.64
N SER A 29 3.39 14.45 -14.75
CA SER A 29 2.52 13.29 -14.90
C SER A 29 2.47 12.76 -16.32
N TRP A 30 2.46 11.44 -16.46
CA TRP A 30 2.56 10.74 -17.74
C TRP A 30 1.48 9.68 -17.86
N GLU A 31 0.93 9.56 -19.07
CA GLU A 31 -0.05 8.53 -19.39
C GLU A 31 0.65 7.17 -19.60
N ILE A 32 0.00 6.09 -19.14
CA ILE A 32 0.42 4.71 -19.37
C ILE A 32 -0.68 3.98 -20.17
N LYS A 33 -0.33 3.50 -21.38
CA LYS A 33 -1.25 2.73 -22.25
C LYS A 33 -0.80 1.29 -22.37
N ASN A 34 -1.55 0.35 -21.80
CA ASN A 34 -1.23 -1.09 -21.86
C ASN A 34 0.21 -1.41 -21.41
N GLY A 35 0.69 -0.68 -20.41
CA GLY A 35 2.05 -0.77 -19.88
C GLY A 35 3.12 0.01 -20.66
N ILE A 36 2.74 0.73 -21.71
CA ILE A 36 3.62 1.60 -22.50
C ILE A 36 3.56 3.00 -21.89
N PHE A 37 4.73 3.51 -21.51
CA PHE A 37 4.92 4.90 -21.08
C PHE A 37 4.79 5.84 -22.27
N ILE A 38 3.94 6.86 -22.16
CA ILE A 38 3.76 7.88 -23.20
C ILE A 38 4.68 9.06 -22.89
N GLU A 39 5.75 9.20 -23.68
CA GLU A 39 6.72 10.28 -23.52
C GLU A 39 6.11 11.65 -23.79
N THR A 40 6.56 12.64 -23.01
CA THR A 40 6.23 14.06 -23.18
C THR A 40 7.53 14.87 -23.33
N ASN A 41 7.42 16.18 -23.55
CA ASN A 41 8.58 17.08 -23.59
C ASN A 41 8.93 17.64 -22.20
N ASP A 42 8.39 17.06 -21.13
CA ASP A 42 8.67 17.51 -19.76
C ASP A 42 10.12 17.16 -19.37
N GLU A 43 10.77 18.05 -18.61
CA GLU A 43 12.17 17.89 -18.16
C GLU A 43 12.39 16.55 -17.44
N GLU A 44 11.40 16.15 -16.64
CA GLU A 44 11.43 14.97 -15.78
C GLU A 44 11.09 13.66 -16.51
N THR A 45 10.83 13.70 -17.82
CA THR A 45 10.38 12.53 -18.61
C THR A 45 11.37 11.36 -18.54
N ASN A 46 12.68 11.65 -18.47
CA ASN A 46 13.69 10.60 -18.36
C ASN A 46 13.65 9.88 -17.01
N ILE A 47 13.48 10.62 -15.92
CA ILE A 47 13.35 10.09 -14.56
C ILE A 47 12.03 9.30 -14.44
N ALA A 48 10.94 9.83 -15.00
CA ALA A 48 9.65 9.15 -15.02
C ALA A 48 9.70 7.84 -15.82
N ARG A 49 10.30 7.84 -17.01
CA ARG A 49 10.49 6.63 -17.82
C ARG A 49 11.35 5.59 -17.10
N TYR A 50 12.40 6.02 -16.39
CA TYR A 50 13.25 5.14 -15.60
C TYR A 50 12.45 4.47 -14.46
N ASN A 51 11.75 5.26 -13.65
CA ASN A 51 10.93 4.78 -12.54
C ASN A 51 9.79 3.85 -13.02
N TRP A 52 9.10 4.23 -14.11
CA TRP A 52 8.11 3.36 -14.73
C TRP A 52 8.70 2.02 -15.15
N ASN A 53 9.86 2.03 -15.81
CA ASN A 53 10.52 0.80 -16.25
C ASN A 53 10.90 -0.11 -15.09
N ILE A 54 11.29 0.44 -13.94
CA ILE A 54 11.54 -0.35 -12.73
C ILE A 54 10.24 -0.99 -12.25
N PHE A 55 9.22 -0.18 -11.95
CA PHE A 55 7.93 -0.65 -11.45
C PHE A 55 7.33 -1.71 -12.39
N TYR A 56 7.23 -1.38 -13.68
CA TYR A 56 6.65 -2.25 -14.68
C TYR A 56 7.38 -3.60 -14.75
N ASN A 57 8.72 -3.61 -14.63
CA ASN A 57 9.52 -4.84 -14.67
C ASN A 57 9.55 -5.62 -13.36
N MET A 58 9.18 -5.00 -12.24
CA MET A 58 9.07 -5.67 -10.95
C MET A 58 7.80 -6.54 -10.87
N PHE A 59 6.67 -6.03 -11.34
CA PHE A 59 5.35 -6.61 -11.09
C PHE A 59 4.75 -7.42 -12.26
N PRO A 60 3.76 -8.30 -12.00
CA PRO A 60 3.05 -9.06 -13.02
C PRO A 60 2.41 -8.16 -14.11
N LYS A 61 2.84 -8.35 -15.35
CA LYS A 61 2.43 -7.52 -16.51
C LYS A 61 0.91 -7.45 -16.70
N ARG A 62 0.20 -8.57 -16.49
CA ARG A 62 -1.26 -8.62 -16.62
C ARG A 62 -1.97 -7.63 -15.69
N ILE A 63 -1.47 -7.46 -14.46
CA ILE A 63 -2.07 -6.56 -13.48
C ILE A 63 -1.67 -5.12 -13.79
N THR A 64 -0.38 -4.86 -14.03
CA THR A 64 0.12 -3.50 -14.29
C THR A 64 -0.45 -2.91 -15.58
N GLN A 65 -0.54 -3.67 -16.67
CA GLN A 65 -1.13 -3.21 -17.93
C GLN A 65 -2.64 -2.95 -17.82
N ARG A 66 -3.33 -3.76 -17.01
CA ARG A 66 -4.78 -3.65 -16.83
C ARG A 66 -5.14 -2.39 -16.08
N TYR A 67 -4.46 -2.09 -14.97
CA TYR A 67 -4.92 -1.08 -14.02
C TYR A 67 -4.15 0.24 -14.07
N ILE A 68 -2.83 0.24 -14.25
CA ILE A 68 -2.07 1.49 -14.18
C ILE A 68 -2.26 2.29 -15.47
N LYS A 69 -2.81 3.51 -15.34
CA LYS A 69 -3.07 4.44 -16.45
C LYS A 69 -2.27 5.72 -16.36
N LYS A 70 -1.69 6.02 -15.20
CA LYS A 70 -0.96 7.25 -14.97
C LYS A 70 0.22 7.01 -14.04
N LEU A 71 1.35 7.64 -14.35
CA LEU A 71 2.45 7.85 -13.43
C LEU A 71 2.47 9.33 -13.06
N VAL A 72 2.65 9.64 -11.79
CA VAL A 72 2.90 10.97 -11.27
C VAL A 72 4.21 10.91 -10.52
N LEU A 73 5.10 11.87 -10.78
CA LEU A 73 6.26 12.11 -9.92
C LEU A 73 5.97 13.32 -9.05
N MET A 74 6.25 13.21 -7.77
CA MET A 74 6.17 14.29 -6.80
C MET A 74 7.38 14.24 -5.89
N THR A 75 7.61 15.26 -5.09
CA THR A 75 8.59 15.21 -4.01
C THR A 75 8.23 16.19 -2.90
N ASP A 76 8.50 15.80 -1.67
CA ASP A 76 8.48 16.65 -0.47
C ASP A 76 9.88 16.77 0.18
N GLY A 77 10.87 16.04 -0.33
CA GLY A 77 12.24 16.06 0.15
C GLY A 77 12.83 14.66 0.24
N GLU A 78 13.51 14.38 1.35
CA GLU A 78 13.98 13.03 1.67
C GLU A 78 13.06 12.45 2.75
N ASP A 79 12.60 11.21 2.52
CA ASP A 79 11.65 10.46 3.34
C ASP A 79 10.23 11.08 3.39
N GLU A 80 9.40 10.70 4.37
CA GLU A 80 7.98 11.09 4.51
C GLU A 80 7.04 10.50 3.42
N LYS A 81 6.99 11.06 2.20
CA LYS A 81 6.06 10.63 1.13
C LYS A 81 6.78 9.91 -0.02
N THR A 82 7.07 8.63 0.20
CA THR A 82 7.85 7.85 -0.78
C THR A 82 7.07 7.42 -2.05
N GLY A 83 5.78 7.13 -1.96
CA GLY A 83 4.99 6.68 -3.10
C GLY A 83 3.56 6.27 -2.73
N ALA A 84 2.68 6.21 -3.72
CA ALA A 84 1.28 5.86 -3.55
C ALA A 84 0.73 5.12 -4.77
N LEU A 85 -0.23 4.22 -4.55
CA LEU A 85 -1.03 3.63 -5.62
C LEU A 85 -2.51 3.84 -5.32
N GLY A 86 -3.14 4.76 -6.06
CA GLY A 86 -4.52 5.19 -5.80
C GLY A 86 -5.44 5.02 -7.00
N ALA A 87 -6.73 4.80 -6.74
CA ALA A 87 -7.75 4.74 -7.78
C ALA A 87 -7.89 6.10 -8.49
N LEU A 88 -7.89 6.09 -9.82
CA LEU A 88 -8.10 7.27 -10.67
C LEU A 88 -9.58 7.57 -10.92
N ASN A 89 -10.46 6.60 -10.68
CA ASN A 89 -11.88 6.73 -10.94
C ASN A 89 -12.70 6.01 -9.88
N GLU A 90 -13.97 6.41 -9.77
CA GLU A 90 -14.91 5.84 -8.80
C GLU A 90 -15.19 4.34 -9.01
N ASN A 91 -14.79 3.77 -10.15
CA ASN A 91 -14.99 2.35 -10.45
C ASN A 91 -13.81 1.48 -10.01
N ASN A 92 -12.74 2.05 -9.44
CA ASN A 92 -11.53 1.37 -8.98
C ASN A 92 -10.87 0.47 -10.05
N ASN A 93 -11.05 0.79 -11.35
CA ASN A 93 -10.54 -0.01 -12.46
C ASN A 93 -9.43 0.69 -13.26
N GLU A 94 -9.14 1.95 -12.93
CA GLU A 94 -8.00 2.72 -13.41
C GLU A 94 -7.26 3.26 -12.19
N TRP A 95 -5.94 3.20 -12.22
CA TRP A 95 -5.09 3.51 -11.08
C TRP A 95 -3.91 4.38 -11.51
N GLN A 96 -3.47 5.23 -10.59
CA GLN A 96 -2.25 6.01 -10.74
C GLN A 96 -1.20 5.54 -9.76
N LEU A 97 0.02 5.47 -10.25
CA LEU A 97 1.22 5.32 -9.44
C LEU A 97 1.80 6.72 -9.19
N VAL A 98 2.02 7.06 -7.94
CA VAL A 98 2.71 8.27 -7.49
C VAL A 98 4.04 7.82 -6.88
N LEU A 99 5.15 8.47 -7.21
CA LEU A 99 6.47 8.14 -6.65
C LEU A 99 7.24 9.42 -6.35
N ASP A 100 7.97 9.41 -5.23
CA ASP A 100 9.09 10.31 -5.01
C ASP A 100 10.37 9.65 -5.57
N PRO A 101 10.98 10.21 -6.64
CA PRO A 101 12.22 9.68 -7.20
C PRO A 101 13.46 9.88 -6.30
N ILE A 102 13.40 10.73 -5.26
CA ILE A 102 14.44 10.88 -4.24
C ILE A 102 14.44 9.65 -3.32
N ASP A 103 13.27 9.16 -2.92
CA ASP A 103 13.14 8.02 -2.00
C ASP A 103 13.12 6.67 -2.71
N VAL A 104 12.50 6.61 -3.89
CA VAL A 104 12.44 5.42 -4.74
C VAL A 104 13.65 5.40 -5.69
N ASP A 105 14.85 5.43 -5.10
CA ASP A 105 16.12 5.53 -5.82
C ASP A 105 16.87 4.18 -5.93
N PHE A 106 16.72 3.55 -7.09
CA PHE A 106 17.45 2.34 -7.48
C PHE A 106 18.86 2.61 -8.04
N THR A 107 19.27 3.88 -8.18
CA THR A 107 20.62 4.27 -8.57
C THR A 107 21.54 4.52 -7.38
N SER A 108 20.98 4.61 -6.18
CA SER A 108 21.72 4.80 -4.93
C SER A 108 22.77 3.71 -4.73
N GLN A 109 23.93 4.12 -4.21
CA GLN A 109 24.98 3.20 -3.77
C GLN A 109 24.71 2.64 -2.36
N ASP A 110 23.71 3.18 -1.65
CA ASP A 110 23.25 2.66 -0.38
C ASP A 110 22.23 1.54 -0.60
N ASN A 111 22.63 0.31 -0.31
CA ASN A 111 21.75 -0.86 -0.38
C ASN A 111 20.50 -0.73 0.52
N THR A 112 20.56 0.10 1.56
CA THR A 112 19.41 0.40 2.44
C THR A 112 18.36 1.17 1.66
N ARG A 113 18.75 2.24 0.96
CA ARG A 113 17.85 3.02 0.09
C ARG A 113 17.22 2.13 -0.98
N VAL A 114 18.02 1.31 -1.68
CA VAL A 114 17.49 0.36 -2.68
C VAL A 114 16.50 -0.64 -2.06
N SER A 115 16.77 -1.13 -0.85
CA SER A 115 15.86 -2.04 -0.13
C SER A 115 14.56 -1.35 0.27
N GLN A 116 14.62 -0.09 0.71
CA GLN A 116 13.45 0.74 1.00
C GLN A 116 12.64 1.01 -0.27
N SER A 117 13.28 1.31 -1.40
CA SER A 117 12.59 1.48 -2.67
C SER A 117 11.87 0.20 -3.11
N ILE A 118 12.48 -0.99 -2.92
CA ILE A 118 11.78 -2.27 -3.15
C ILE A 118 10.59 -2.42 -2.22
N TYR A 119 10.76 -2.10 -0.94
CA TYR A 119 9.71 -2.16 0.07
C TYR A 119 8.50 -1.31 -0.33
N THR A 120 8.71 -0.02 -0.57
CA THR A 120 7.67 0.93 -1.01
C THR A 120 6.94 0.40 -2.24
N LEU A 121 7.66 0.00 -3.29
CA LEU A 121 7.01 -0.45 -4.51
C LEU A 121 6.16 -1.72 -4.29
N VAL A 122 6.62 -2.65 -3.45
CA VAL A 122 5.88 -3.89 -3.15
C VAL A 122 4.65 -3.61 -2.29
N HIS A 123 4.78 -2.70 -1.32
CA HIS A 123 3.70 -2.21 -0.47
C HIS A 123 2.59 -1.56 -1.32
N GLU A 124 2.97 -0.60 -2.17
CA GLU A 124 2.04 0.10 -3.07
C GLU A 124 1.33 -0.85 -4.05
N PHE A 125 2.04 -1.88 -4.54
CA PHE A 125 1.42 -2.92 -5.34
C PHE A 125 0.40 -3.75 -4.54
N GLY A 126 0.60 -3.90 -3.23
CA GLY A 126 -0.34 -4.51 -2.29
C GLY A 126 -1.70 -3.82 -2.32
N HIS A 127 -1.72 -2.48 -2.21
CA HIS A 127 -2.94 -1.67 -2.31
C HIS A 127 -3.69 -1.93 -3.61
N LEU A 128 -3.00 -1.92 -4.76
CA LEU A 128 -3.64 -2.26 -6.04
C LEU A 128 -4.27 -3.67 -6.04
N LEU A 129 -3.58 -4.65 -5.46
CA LEU A 129 -4.07 -6.03 -5.43
C LEU A 129 -5.34 -6.17 -4.60
N THR A 130 -5.44 -5.45 -3.49
CA THR A 130 -6.47 -5.62 -2.45
C THR A 130 -7.63 -4.63 -2.58
N LEU A 131 -7.48 -3.55 -3.34
CA LEU A 131 -8.48 -2.48 -3.44
C LEU A 131 -9.06 -2.24 -4.86
N ASN A 132 -8.55 -2.92 -5.90
CA ASN A 132 -9.11 -2.78 -7.26
C ASN A 132 -10.58 -3.22 -7.38
N HIS A 133 -11.23 -2.92 -8.51
CA HIS A 133 -12.66 -3.21 -8.78
C HIS A 133 -13.11 -4.68 -8.63
N THR A 134 -12.19 -5.65 -8.62
CA THR A 134 -12.55 -7.05 -8.33
C THR A 134 -12.69 -7.33 -6.83
N GLN A 135 -12.11 -6.45 -6.00
CA GLN A 135 -12.07 -6.55 -4.55
C GLN A 135 -13.13 -5.65 -3.91
N ILE A 136 -13.30 -4.44 -4.44
CA ILE A 136 -14.20 -3.42 -3.89
C ILE A 136 -15.33 -3.10 -4.88
N LYS A 137 -16.57 -3.10 -4.38
CA LYS A 137 -17.74 -2.56 -5.09
C LYS A 137 -17.88 -1.08 -4.74
N PRO A 138 -17.84 -0.17 -5.73
CA PRO A 138 -18.06 1.25 -5.50
C PRO A 138 -19.38 1.51 -4.77
N ALA A 139 -19.32 2.24 -3.67
CA ALA A 139 -20.49 2.62 -2.89
C ALA A 139 -20.17 3.84 -2.01
N LYS A 140 -21.16 4.68 -1.74
CA LYS A 140 -21.02 5.86 -0.86
C LYS A 140 -21.23 5.53 0.62
N ARG A 141 -20.99 4.28 1.01
CA ARG A 141 -21.17 3.84 2.40
C ARG A 141 -19.91 4.18 3.18
N ILE A 142 -20.08 4.83 4.32
CA ILE A 142 -18.96 5.27 5.17
C ILE A 142 -18.99 4.65 6.57
N SER A 143 -20.05 3.92 6.92
CA SER A 143 -20.17 3.25 8.22
C SER A 143 -20.07 1.73 8.08
N GLN A 144 -19.17 1.14 8.84
CA GLN A 144 -19.13 -0.30 9.07
C GLN A 144 -20.33 -0.69 9.95
N GLU A 145 -21.05 -1.73 9.56
CA GLU A 145 -22.07 -2.38 10.40
C GLU A 145 -21.61 -3.80 10.74
N SER A 146 -22.08 -4.33 11.86
CA SER A 146 -21.71 -5.67 12.30
C SER A 146 -22.21 -6.74 11.32
N GLY A 147 -21.30 -7.60 10.88
CA GLY A 147 -21.61 -8.72 9.97
C GLY A 147 -21.68 -8.35 8.48
N ASP A 148 -21.52 -7.07 8.15
CA ASP A 148 -21.38 -6.63 6.76
C ASP A 148 -19.94 -6.74 6.26
N PRO A 149 -19.74 -6.89 4.94
CA PRO A 149 -18.40 -6.79 4.36
C PRO A 149 -17.71 -5.48 4.72
N TYR A 150 -16.38 -5.52 4.74
CA TYR A 150 -15.55 -4.39 5.12
C TYR A 150 -15.82 -3.15 4.25
N VAL A 151 -15.88 -1.97 4.88
CA VAL A 151 -16.13 -0.69 4.22
C VAL A 151 -14.84 0.12 4.17
N THR A 152 -14.43 0.51 2.97
CA THR A 152 -13.26 1.36 2.69
C THR A 152 -13.71 2.68 2.07
N ILE A 153 -12.79 3.62 1.86
CA ILE A 153 -13.08 4.86 1.14
C ILE A 153 -13.39 4.62 -0.35
N GLU A 154 -12.84 3.55 -0.93
CA GLU A 154 -13.06 3.12 -2.32
C GLU A 154 -14.42 2.42 -2.50
N GLY A 155 -15.09 2.05 -1.42
CA GLY A 155 -16.41 1.43 -1.44
C GLY A 155 -16.55 0.27 -0.45
N VAL A 156 -17.33 -0.75 -0.82
CA VAL A 156 -17.58 -1.91 0.05
C VAL A 156 -16.90 -3.13 -0.52
N ALA A 157 -16.08 -3.79 0.29
CA ALA A 157 -15.41 -5.02 -0.09
C ALA A 157 -16.41 -6.11 -0.48
N THR A 158 -16.04 -6.94 -1.46
CA THR A 158 -16.81 -8.15 -1.76
C THR A 158 -16.48 -9.24 -0.75
N LYS A 159 -17.42 -10.14 -0.47
CA LYS A 159 -17.18 -11.27 0.46
C LYS A 159 -15.99 -12.14 0.08
N GLU A 160 -15.67 -12.21 -1.21
CA GLU A 160 -14.56 -13.00 -1.73
C GLU A 160 -13.26 -12.22 -1.88
N SER A 161 -13.25 -10.91 -1.60
CA SER A 161 -12.03 -10.11 -1.71
C SER A 161 -11.01 -10.47 -0.64
N TYR A 162 -9.73 -10.27 -0.96
CA TYR A 162 -8.64 -10.52 -0.03
C TYR A 162 -8.78 -9.65 1.21
N ILE A 163 -9.06 -8.34 1.04
CA ILE A 163 -9.24 -7.42 2.16
C ILE A 163 -10.41 -7.82 3.06
N ASN A 164 -11.53 -8.27 2.51
CA ASN A 164 -12.66 -8.69 3.34
C ASN A 164 -12.32 -9.94 4.15
N LYS A 165 -11.73 -10.96 3.50
CA LYS A 165 -11.31 -12.19 4.18
C LYS A 165 -10.25 -11.90 5.26
N PHE A 166 -9.33 -10.98 4.97
CA PHE A 166 -8.29 -10.56 5.91
C PHE A 166 -8.88 -9.84 7.13
N VAL A 167 -9.81 -8.90 6.91
CA VAL A 167 -10.52 -8.20 8.00
C VAL A 167 -11.36 -9.16 8.83
N GLU A 168 -12.10 -10.07 8.19
CA GLU A 168 -12.89 -11.09 8.88
C GLU A 168 -12.02 -11.99 9.77
N GLU A 169 -10.82 -12.36 9.30
CA GLU A 169 -9.93 -13.27 10.02
C GLU A 169 -9.13 -12.57 11.15
N PHE A 170 -8.68 -11.33 10.93
CA PHE A 170 -7.69 -10.69 11.81
C PHE A 170 -8.13 -9.39 12.48
N TRP A 171 -9.16 -8.73 11.98
CA TRP A 171 -9.67 -7.48 12.54
C TRP A 171 -11.05 -7.62 13.19
N GLY A 172 -11.71 -8.76 13.01
CA GLY A 172 -13.06 -9.00 13.49
C GLY A 172 -13.28 -8.70 14.99
N GLY A 173 -14.48 -8.24 15.32
CA GLY A 173 -14.90 -8.02 16.70
C GLY A 173 -14.40 -6.70 17.30
N GLY A 174 -13.67 -6.80 18.42
CA GLY A 174 -13.24 -5.64 19.21
C GLY A 174 -12.25 -4.74 18.50
N LEU A 175 -11.29 -5.30 17.76
CA LEU A 175 -10.21 -4.56 17.13
C LEU A 175 -10.72 -3.58 16.06
N LEU A 176 -11.53 -4.05 15.11
CA LEU A 176 -12.15 -3.17 14.11
C LEU A 176 -13.09 -2.14 14.76
N THR A 177 -13.83 -2.50 15.81
CA THR A 177 -14.72 -1.56 16.52
C THR A 177 -13.93 -0.45 17.19
N GLU A 178 -12.80 -0.78 17.82
CA GLU A 178 -11.92 0.19 18.47
C GLU A 178 -11.25 1.11 17.43
N TRP A 179 -10.73 0.53 16.36
CA TRP A 179 -10.16 1.30 15.25
C TRP A 179 -11.19 2.25 14.63
N ASP A 180 -12.41 1.79 14.34
CA ASP A 180 -13.51 2.62 13.84
C ASP A 180 -13.80 3.80 14.76
N ASN A 181 -13.78 3.56 16.08
CA ASN A 181 -13.98 4.57 17.08
C ASN A 181 -12.82 5.58 17.11
N ILE A 182 -11.59 5.13 16.90
CA ILE A 182 -10.42 6.00 16.76
C ILE A 182 -10.58 6.91 15.52
N GLN A 183 -10.89 6.31 14.37
CA GLN A 183 -11.07 7.03 13.10
C GLN A 183 -12.13 8.13 13.21
N LYS A 184 -13.32 7.78 13.72
CA LYS A 184 -14.46 8.72 13.81
C LYS A 184 -14.23 9.87 14.77
N ASN A 185 -13.57 9.64 15.90
CA ASN A 185 -13.48 10.63 16.97
C ASN A 185 -12.19 11.45 16.99
N PHE A 186 -11.09 10.92 16.42
CA PHE A 186 -9.77 11.56 16.50
C PHE A 186 -9.20 11.90 15.13
N CYS A 187 -9.39 11.04 14.12
CA CYS A 187 -8.78 11.22 12.79
C CYS A 187 -9.52 12.22 11.90
N MET A 188 -10.81 12.45 12.14
CA MET A 188 -11.57 13.50 11.45
C MET A 188 -11.35 14.91 12.01
N THR A 189 -10.72 15.05 13.20
CA THR A 189 -10.70 16.30 13.97
C THR A 189 -9.29 16.82 14.24
N GLU A 190 -8.36 15.95 14.64
CA GLU A 190 -6.98 16.34 14.98
C GLU A 190 -5.98 15.22 14.68
N GLN A 191 -5.19 15.39 13.61
CA GLN A 191 -4.24 14.38 13.11
C GLN A 191 -3.24 13.90 14.17
N LYS A 192 -2.71 14.80 15.00
CA LYS A 192 -1.77 14.42 16.07
C LYS A 192 -2.43 13.49 17.09
N SER A 193 -3.68 13.76 17.46
CA SER A 193 -4.42 12.90 18.38
C SER A 193 -4.74 11.54 17.76
N CYS A 194 -5.07 11.52 16.47
CA CYS A 194 -5.26 10.28 15.71
C CYS A 194 -4.03 9.36 15.76
N LEU A 195 -2.84 9.88 15.42
CA LEU A 195 -1.60 9.10 15.44
C LEU A 195 -1.28 8.55 16.83
N GLU A 196 -1.47 9.34 17.89
CA GLU A 196 -1.27 8.87 19.27
C GLU A 196 -2.20 7.71 19.61
N LYS A 197 -3.45 7.75 19.16
CA LYS A 197 -4.44 6.69 19.40
C LYS A 197 -4.16 5.43 18.60
N LEU A 198 -3.80 5.55 17.32
CA LEU A 198 -3.42 4.41 16.48
C LEU A 198 -2.15 3.73 17.01
N TYR A 199 -1.18 4.51 17.50
CA TYR A 199 -0.01 3.97 18.17
C TYR A 199 -0.35 3.28 19.51
N GLY A 200 -1.37 3.75 20.22
CA GLY A 200 -1.96 3.06 21.37
C GLY A 200 -2.55 1.70 20.97
N LEU A 201 -3.37 1.67 19.92
CA LEU A 201 -3.96 0.45 19.36
C LEU A 201 -2.88 -0.59 19.01
N TYR A 202 -1.80 -0.13 18.37
CA TYR A 202 -0.63 -0.96 18.08
C TYR A 202 -0.01 -1.55 19.35
N LYS A 203 0.25 -0.72 20.37
CA LYS A 203 0.89 -1.18 21.62
C LYS A 203 0.06 -2.21 22.36
N ASP A 204 -1.24 -2.00 22.43
CA ASP A 204 -2.16 -2.90 23.12
C ASP A 204 -2.34 -4.23 22.37
N ASN A 205 -2.07 -4.24 21.06
CA ASN A 205 -2.15 -5.41 20.18
C ASN A 205 -0.81 -5.70 19.48
N TYR A 206 0.33 -5.55 20.17
CA TYR A 206 1.67 -5.57 19.56
C TYR A 206 2.02 -6.88 18.84
N THR A 207 1.40 -8.00 19.20
CA THR A 207 1.59 -9.29 18.51
C THR A 207 0.78 -9.42 17.23
N ASP A 208 -0.12 -8.48 16.98
CA ASP A 208 -1.10 -8.56 15.90
C ASP A 208 -0.65 -7.79 14.67
N PHE A 209 0.20 -6.79 14.84
CA PHE A 209 0.71 -5.95 13.76
C PHE A 209 2.20 -6.18 13.52
N LEU A 210 2.62 -6.11 12.24
CA LEU A 210 4.03 -6.22 11.86
C LEU A 210 4.81 -4.95 12.21
N THR A 211 4.15 -3.81 12.08
CA THR A 211 4.65 -2.45 12.28
C THR A 211 3.58 -1.63 13.00
N ASP A 212 3.96 -0.49 13.57
CA ASP A 212 2.99 0.51 14.03
C ASP A 212 2.17 1.07 12.88
N TYR A 213 2.78 1.20 11.69
CA TYR A 213 2.09 1.63 10.47
C TYR A 213 0.94 0.69 10.07
N ALA A 214 1.12 -0.63 10.23
CA ALA A 214 0.04 -1.61 10.01
C ALA A 214 -1.18 -1.40 10.92
N ALA A 215 -1.08 -0.69 12.05
CA ALA A 215 -2.23 -0.39 12.90
C ALA A 215 -3.03 0.83 12.42
N GLU A 216 -2.54 1.58 11.43
CA GLU A 216 -3.21 2.79 10.95
C GLU A 216 -4.51 2.47 10.22
N SER A 217 -4.57 1.37 9.48
CA SER A 217 -5.79 0.87 8.83
C SER A 217 -5.68 -0.62 8.47
N PRO A 218 -6.81 -1.32 8.28
CA PRO A 218 -6.81 -2.65 7.68
C PRO A 218 -6.17 -2.71 6.27
N GLU A 219 -6.27 -1.62 5.51
CA GLU A 219 -5.63 -1.45 4.20
C GLU A 219 -4.10 -1.45 4.31
N GLU A 220 -3.54 -0.70 5.26
CA GLU A 220 -2.10 -0.70 5.52
C GLU A 220 -1.64 -2.05 6.07
N ASP A 221 -2.40 -2.66 6.98
CA ASP A 221 -2.03 -3.96 7.55
C ASP A 221 -1.94 -5.07 6.50
N ILE A 222 -2.89 -5.13 5.56
CA ILE A 222 -2.82 -6.14 4.49
C ILE A 222 -1.68 -5.82 3.51
N ALA A 223 -1.38 -4.55 3.24
CA ALA A 223 -0.27 -4.15 2.37
C ALA A 223 1.11 -4.44 3.01
N GLU A 224 1.27 -4.18 4.30
CA GLU A 224 2.44 -4.55 5.11
C GLU A 224 2.61 -6.07 5.17
N SER A 225 1.51 -6.80 5.41
CA SER A 225 1.50 -8.26 5.44
C SER A 225 1.84 -8.87 4.07
N TRP A 226 1.34 -8.26 2.99
CA TRP A 226 1.70 -8.64 1.62
C TRP A 226 3.19 -8.42 1.35
N THR A 227 3.72 -7.28 1.78
CA THR A 227 5.14 -6.94 1.61
C THR A 227 6.03 -7.93 2.34
N ALA A 228 5.71 -8.24 3.59
CA ALA A 228 6.40 -9.26 4.37
C ALA A 228 6.27 -10.66 3.75
N PHE A 229 5.11 -11.01 3.19
CA PHE A 229 4.91 -12.27 2.46
C PHE A 229 5.82 -12.36 1.22
N VAL A 230 5.88 -11.30 0.42
CA VAL A 230 6.67 -11.28 -0.82
C VAL A 230 8.17 -11.32 -0.51
N LEU A 231 8.64 -10.46 0.38
CA LEU A 231 10.07 -10.26 0.65
C LEU A 231 10.63 -11.30 1.63
N GLY A 232 9.80 -11.77 2.56
CA GLY A 232 10.17 -12.72 3.60
C GLY A 232 10.04 -14.19 3.21
N GLU A 233 10.12 -15.03 4.24
CA GLU A 233 9.94 -16.48 4.18
C GLU A 233 8.64 -16.89 4.87
N LYS A 234 8.19 -18.11 4.58
CA LYS A 234 7.01 -18.68 5.24
C LYS A 234 7.31 -18.94 6.73
N TYR A 235 6.35 -18.65 7.59
CA TYR A 235 6.41 -19.09 8.98
C TYR A 235 5.85 -20.52 9.08
N GLU A 236 6.70 -21.51 9.32
CA GLU A 236 6.23 -22.91 9.43
C GLU A 236 5.36 -23.13 10.67
N ASN A 237 5.60 -22.39 11.75
CA ASN A 237 4.85 -22.47 13.01
C ASN A 237 4.54 -21.06 13.55
N PRO A 238 3.57 -20.33 12.97
CA PRO A 238 3.29 -18.95 13.37
C PRO A 238 2.76 -18.91 14.82
N GLN A 239 3.42 -18.11 15.66
CA GLN A 239 3.12 -17.91 17.08
C GLN A 239 2.33 -16.63 17.34
N THR A 240 2.47 -15.62 16.48
CA THR A 240 1.76 -14.34 16.61
C THR A 240 0.69 -14.18 15.53
N ILE A 241 -0.26 -13.25 15.73
CA ILE A 241 -1.25 -12.92 14.70
C ILE A 241 -0.57 -12.26 13.49
N ALA A 242 0.44 -11.42 13.70
CA ALA A 242 1.25 -10.85 12.63
C ALA A 242 1.89 -11.94 11.73
N GLU A 243 2.45 -13.01 12.31
CA GLU A 243 3.02 -14.12 11.52
C GLU A 243 1.95 -14.90 10.74
N LYS A 244 0.72 -15.00 11.26
CA LYS A 244 -0.41 -15.58 10.54
C LYS A 244 -0.85 -14.70 9.38
N LYS A 245 -0.88 -13.37 9.55
CA LYS A 245 -1.19 -12.41 8.48
C LYS A 245 -0.19 -12.52 7.32
N VAL A 246 1.10 -12.73 7.59
CA VAL A 246 2.09 -13.01 6.53
C VAL A 246 1.76 -14.31 5.79
N ASN A 247 1.33 -15.35 6.51
CA ASN A 247 1.00 -16.63 5.91
C ASN A 247 -0.37 -16.66 5.19
N PHE A 248 -1.24 -15.68 5.45
CA PHE A 248 -2.59 -15.56 4.89
C PHE A 248 -2.59 -15.76 3.37
N PHE A 249 -1.61 -15.19 2.66
CA PHE A 249 -1.57 -15.19 1.20
C PHE A 249 -1.28 -16.57 0.58
N TYR A 250 -0.75 -17.55 1.34
CA TYR A 250 -0.45 -18.89 0.81
C TYR A 250 -1.70 -19.68 0.42
N GLN A 251 -2.90 -19.26 0.86
CA GLN A 251 -4.16 -19.90 0.47
C GLN A 251 -4.63 -19.50 -0.95
N PHE A 252 -4.00 -18.49 -1.56
CA PHE A 252 -4.36 -17.99 -2.89
C PHE A 252 -3.25 -18.33 -3.90
N GLU A 253 -3.52 -19.28 -4.79
CA GLU A 253 -2.52 -19.78 -5.76
C GLU A 253 -1.94 -18.66 -6.64
N GLU A 254 -2.80 -17.73 -7.06
CA GLU A 254 -2.41 -16.56 -7.85
C GLU A 254 -1.44 -15.63 -7.11
N LEU A 255 -1.61 -15.44 -5.80
CA LEU A 255 -0.75 -14.57 -5.00
C LEU A 255 0.60 -15.24 -4.70
N VAL A 256 0.61 -16.57 -4.52
CA VAL A 256 1.86 -17.35 -4.47
C VAL A 256 2.63 -17.26 -5.80
N TYR A 257 1.92 -17.29 -6.93
CA TYR A 257 2.52 -17.08 -8.24
C TYR A 257 3.09 -15.66 -8.38
N TYR A 258 2.35 -14.62 -7.96
CA TYR A 258 2.83 -13.23 -8.00
C TYR A 258 4.07 -13.04 -7.12
N ARG A 259 4.09 -13.58 -5.91
CA ARG A 259 5.29 -13.59 -5.05
C ARG A 259 6.50 -14.18 -5.78
N LYS A 260 6.34 -15.33 -6.44
CA LYS A 260 7.44 -15.96 -7.21
C LYS A 260 7.95 -15.06 -8.33
N VAL A 261 7.05 -14.41 -9.06
CA VAL A 261 7.41 -13.46 -10.14
C VAL A 261 8.16 -12.26 -9.57
N ILE A 262 7.63 -11.63 -8.52
CA ILE A 262 8.23 -10.43 -7.91
C ILE A 262 9.60 -10.78 -7.31
N LYS A 263 9.71 -11.85 -6.50
CA LYS A 263 11.00 -12.31 -5.94
C LYS A 263 12.04 -12.60 -7.04
N LYS A 264 11.63 -13.12 -8.21
CA LYS A 264 12.55 -13.31 -9.33
C LYS A 264 13.01 -11.97 -9.92
N ASN A 265 12.10 -11.02 -10.08
CA ASN A 265 12.37 -9.74 -10.74
C ASN A 265 13.18 -8.78 -9.87
N ILE A 266 13.04 -8.82 -8.54
CA ILE A 266 13.78 -7.94 -7.63
C ILE A 266 15.24 -8.32 -7.45
N ARG A 267 15.64 -9.57 -7.75
CA ARG A 267 17.02 -10.07 -7.59
C ARG A 267 18.09 -9.28 -8.35
N LYS A 268 17.71 -8.53 -9.38
CA LYS A 268 18.65 -7.70 -10.15
C LYS A 268 18.99 -6.37 -9.45
N TYR A 269 18.27 -6.06 -8.36
CA TYR A 269 18.43 -4.86 -7.54
C TYR A 269 19.00 -5.19 -6.14
N GLN A 270 19.27 -6.47 -5.86
CA GLN A 270 19.87 -6.97 -4.62
C GLN A 270 21.29 -7.45 -4.91
#